data_AF-A0A1G0M8M9-F1
#
_entry.id   AF-A0A1G0M8M9-F1
#
_cell.length_a   1.000
_cell.length_b   1.000
_cell.length_c   1.000
_cell.angle_alpha   90.00
_cell.angle_beta   90.00
_cell.angle_gamma   90.00
#
_symmetry.space_group_name_H-M   'P 1'
#
loop_
_entity.id
_entity.type
_entity.pdbx_description
1 polymer ?
#
loop_
_entity_poly.entity_id
_entity_poly.type
_entity_poly.pdbx_seq_one_letter_code
_entity_poly.pdbx_strand_id
1 'polypeptide(L)'
;MHWRYETLDLAPYLRAGRNVLAAIVWNWGSERPVAQFSYHTGFLLQGDGARESIANTNDEWKVLHNEGYESVPVRAGDVGGYYAAPPGESVNGSLYPWGWEQADYDDERWSNAATVTGWNAEITRLRGSHQTGEAWGWHLVPRSIPPMEERIVRYAHVRRASGVAPDDGFLLGRTDLTIPPNSRASLLLDQSHLTNAYAVLSVSGGAGSKVTLTYAEAL
;
A
#
# COMPACT_ATOMS: atom_id res chain seq x y z
N MET A 1 -6.40 16.21 16.60
CA MET A 1 -6.66 15.82 15.18
C MET A 1 -7.43 14.46 15.22
N HIS A 2 -8.23 14.02 14.22
CA HIS A 2 -9.14 12.83 14.33
C HIS A 2 -8.64 11.60 13.57
N TRP A 3 -8.40 10.47 14.27
CA TRP A 3 -7.81 9.25 13.70
C TRP A 3 -8.94 8.26 13.47
N ARG A 4 -9.20 7.93 12.21
CA ARG A 4 -10.29 7.01 11.87
C ARG A 4 -9.82 5.57 12.06
N TYR A 5 -10.59 4.79 12.80
CA TYR A 5 -10.41 3.34 12.84
C TYR A 5 -11.59 2.63 12.17
N GLU A 6 -11.36 1.37 11.84
CA GLU A 6 -12.32 0.49 11.20
C GLU A 6 -12.44 -0.80 12.01
N THR A 7 -13.60 -1.45 11.93
CA THR A 7 -13.85 -2.76 12.53
C THR A 7 -14.06 -3.75 11.40
N LEU A 8 -13.32 -4.85 11.43
CA LEU A 8 -13.35 -5.89 10.40
C LEU A 8 -13.71 -7.22 11.03
N ASP A 9 -14.60 -7.98 10.39
CA ASP A 9 -14.82 -9.38 10.75
C ASP A 9 -13.76 -10.24 10.04
N LEU A 10 -12.83 -10.77 10.83
CA LEU A 10 -11.76 -11.63 10.31
C LEU A 10 -12.20 -13.09 10.14
N ALA A 11 -13.34 -13.51 10.71
CA ALA A 11 -13.75 -14.91 10.74
C ALA A 11 -13.76 -15.60 9.35
N PRO A 12 -14.20 -14.95 8.25
CA PRO A 12 -14.19 -15.56 6.92
C PRO A 12 -12.79 -15.81 6.34
N TYR A 13 -11.76 -15.15 6.86
CA TYR A 13 -10.38 -15.22 6.38
C TYR A 13 -9.50 -16.15 7.22
N LEU A 14 -9.97 -16.54 8.41
CA LEU A 14 -9.26 -17.42 9.30
C LEU A 14 -9.41 -18.88 8.89
N ARG A 15 -8.34 -19.65 9.05
CA ARG A 15 -8.34 -21.11 8.88
C ARG A 15 -7.97 -21.80 10.19
N ALA A 16 -8.33 -23.08 10.30
CA ALA A 16 -7.86 -23.91 11.41
C ALA A 16 -6.32 -24.01 11.40
N GLY A 17 -5.68 -23.87 12.55
CA GLY A 17 -4.23 -23.91 12.70
C GLY A 17 -3.57 -22.53 12.59
N ARG A 18 -2.41 -22.46 11.93
CA ARG A 18 -1.59 -21.25 11.85
C ARG A 18 -2.18 -20.23 10.87
N ASN A 19 -2.39 -19.02 11.37
CA ASN A 19 -2.76 -17.82 10.61
C ASN A 19 -1.64 -16.78 10.78
N VAL A 20 -1.48 -15.90 9.80
CA VAL A 20 -0.61 -14.73 9.88
C VAL A 20 -1.48 -13.50 9.67
N LEU A 21 -1.33 -12.52 10.55
CA LEU A 21 -1.87 -11.19 10.37
C LEU A 21 -0.72 -10.29 9.95
N ALA A 22 -0.91 -9.59 8.85
CA ALA A 22 0.11 -8.81 8.17
C ALA A 22 -0.50 -7.47 7.79
N ALA A 23 0.27 -6.38 7.91
CA ALA A 23 -0.18 -5.05 7.55
C ALA A 23 0.98 -4.23 6.98
N ILE A 24 0.70 -3.47 5.92
CA ILE A 24 1.61 -2.46 5.39
C ILE A 24 1.27 -1.13 6.07
N VAL A 25 2.28 -0.52 6.68
CA VAL A 25 2.16 0.80 7.30
C VAL A 25 3.02 1.77 6.51
N TRP A 26 2.41 2.82 5.97
CA TRP A 26 3.09 3.78 5.13
C TRP A 26 2.76 5.21 5.54
N ASN A 27 3.71 6.12 5.30
CA ASN A 27 3.59 7.55 5.57
C ASN A 27 4.54 8.28 4.63
N TRP A 28 4.02 9.11 3.73
CA TRP A 28 4.86 9.85 2.78
C TRP A 28 5.56 11.06 3.42
N GLY A 29 5.37 11.31 4.72
CA GLY A 29 6.12 12.32 5.46
C GLY A 29 5.98 13.72 4.84
N SER A 30 7.09 14.32 4.42
CA SER A 30 7.11 15.63 3.76
C SER A 30 6.50 15.62 2.35
N GLU A 31 6.39 14.46 1.72
CA GLU A 31 5.86 14.28 0.36
C GLU A 31 4.37 13.91 0.36
N ARG A 32 3.73 13.89 1.54
CA ARG A 32 2.34 13.48 1.67
C ARG A 32 1.39 14.37 0.86
N PRO A 33 0.39 13.78 0.18
CA PRO A 33 -0.65 14.54 -0.47
C PRO A 33 -1.47 15.31 0.56
N VAL A 34 -2.19 16.32 0.08
CA VAL A 34 -3.06 17.16 0.94
C VAL A 34 -4.08 16.33 1.71
N ALA A 35 -4.57 15.24 1.10
CA ALA A 35 -5.55 14.34 1.69
C ALA A 35 -5.00 13.48 2.83
N GLN A 36 -3.67 13.31 2.96
CA GLN A 36 -3.10 12.51 4.03
C GLN A 36 -2.91 13.38 5.29
N PHE A 37 -3.79 13.20 6.26
CA PHE A 37 -3.59 13.66 7.63
C PHE A 37 -2.63 12.70 8.35
N SER A 38 -1.52 13.22 8.86
CA SER A 38 -0.48 12.41 9.51
C SER A 38 0.03 13.10 10.76
N TYR A 39 0.55 12.30 11.70
CA TYR A 39 1.17 12.76 12.93
C TYR A 39 2.48 11.99 13.14
N HIS A 40 2.39 10.71 13.50
CA HIS A 40 3.49 9.75 13.45
C HIS A 40 3.03 8.45 12.76
N THR A 41 3.99 7.69 12.22
CA THR A 41 3.72 6.37 11.65
C THR A 41 3.54 5.37 12.79
N GLY A 42 2.43 4.64 12.77
CA GLY A 42 2.13 3.62 13.77
C GLY A 42 1.00 2.72 13.31
N PHE A 43 0.88 1.55 13.92
CA PHE A 43 -0.16 0.58 13.64
C PHE A 43 -0.81 0.13 14.93
N LEU A 44 -2.14 0.08 14.93
CA LEU A 44 -2.94 -0.39 16.03
C LEU A 44 -3.92 -1.41 15.48
N LEU A 45 -3.84 -2.63 15.99
CA LEU A 45 -4.88 -3.64 15.86
C LEU A 45 -5.34 -4.00 17.27
N GLN A 46 -6.65 -4.04 17.46
CA GLN A 46 -7.26 -4.42 18.73
C GLN A 46 -8.36 -5.43 18.46
N GLY A 47 -8.28 -6.58 19.12
CA GLY A 47 -9.38 -7.54 19.19
C GLY A 47 -10.60 -6.94 19.89
N ASP A 48 -11.78 -7.42 19.49
CA ASP A 48 -13.06 -6.97 20.06
C ASP A 48 -13.25 -7.49 21.50
N GLY A 49 -12.72 -8.68 21.81
CA GLY A 49 -12.81 -9.31 23.12
C GLY A 49 -11.57 -10.07 23.54
N ALA A 50 -11.71 -10.83 24.63
CA ALA A 50 -10.60 -11.56 25.26
C ALA A 50 -10.06 -12.72 24.41
N ARG A 51 -10.84 -13.24 23.45
CA ARG A 51 -10.38 -14.29 22.53
C ARG A 51 -9.58 -13.69 21.38
N GLU A 52 -10.02 -12.53 20.90
CA GLU A 52 -9.44 -11.82 19.77
C GLU A 52 -8.20 -11.01 20.19
N SER A 53 -7.97 -10.79 21.48
CA SER A 53 -6.85 -10.01 22.01
C SER A 53 -5.47 -10.59 21.68
N ILE A 54 -5.39 -11.85 21.28
CA ILE A 54 -4.17 -12.46 20.73
C ILE A 54 -3.67 -11.73 19.46
N ALA A 55 -4.57 -11.05 18.74
CA ALA A 55 -4.24 -10.25 17.57
C ALA A 55 -3.83 -8.81 17.91
N ASN A 56 -3.82 -8.42 19.18
CA ASN A 56 -3.48 -7.05 19.56
C ASN A 56 -2.04 -6.71 19.13
N THR A 57 -1.84 -5.51 18.62
CA THR A 57 -0.48 -4.97 18.42
C THR A 57 0.24 -4.83 19.76
N ASN A 58 1.44 -5.41 19.85
CA ASN A 58 2.34 -5.39 21.01
C ASN A 58 3.81 -5.49 20.53
N ASP A 59 4.74 -5.71 21.44
CA ASP A 59 6.18 -5.88 21.16
C ASP A 59 6.59 -7.27 20.65
N GLU A 60 5.64 -8.21 20.50
CA GLU A 60 5.85 -9.51 19.85
C GLU A 60 5.66 -9.43 18.32
N TRP A 61 4.98 -8.38 17.84
CA TRP A 61 4.85 -8.13 16.40
C TRP A 61 6.23 -7.93 15.77
N LYS A 62 6.41 -8.45 14.56
CA LYS A 62 7.62 -8.28 13.76
C LYS A 62 7.45 -7.13 12.78
N VAL A 63 8.53 -6.36 12.59
CA VAL A 63 8.57 -5.19 11.71
C VAL A 63 9.84 -5.24 10.84
N LEU A 64 9.64 -4.99 9.55
CA LEU A 64 10.70 -4.78 8.57
C LEU A 64 10.47 -3.44 7.87
N HIS A 65 11.52 -2.63 7.76
CA HIS A 65 11.54 -1.52 6.82
C HIS A 65 11.84 -2.08 5.42
N ASN A 66 10.89 -1.96 4.50
CA ASN A 66 11.05 -2.49 3.15
C ASN A 66 11.95 -1.58 2.31
N GLU A 67 13.25 -1.91 2.26
CA GLU A 67 14.24 -1.22 1.41
C GLU A 67 14.04 -1.46 -0.10
N GLY A 68 13.13 -2.37 -0.47
CA GLY A 68 12.70 -2.57 -1.85
C GLY A 68 11.61 -1.61 -2.33
N TYR A 69 11.16 -0.67 -1.49
CA TYR A 69 10.14 0.31 -1.85
C TYR A 69 10.64 1.74 -1.58
N GLU A 70 10.45 2.63 -2.55
CA GLU A 70 10.82 4.04 -2.44
C GLU A 70 9.75 4.93 -3.09
N SER A 71 9.55 6.14 -2.56
CA SER A 71 8.75 7.16 -3.23
C SER A 71 9.52 7.79 -4.39
N VAL A 72 8.79 8.18 -5.43
CA VAL A 72 9.30 8.98 -6.54
C VAL A 72 8.67 10.37 -6.42
N PRO A 73 9.38 11.36 -5.84
CA PRO A 73 8.81 12.67 -5.57
C PRO A 73 8.40 13.38 -6.86
N VAL A 74 7.20 13.97 -6.85
CA VAL A 74 6.70 14.83 -7.94
C VAL A 74 6.76 16.28 -7.45
N ARG A 75 7.54 17.10 -8.15
CA ARG A 75 7.74 18.52 -7.82
C ARG A 75 6.91 19.41 -8.72
N ALA A 76 6.73 20.64 -8.30
CA ALA A 76 5.97 21.63 -9.06
C ALA A 76 6.50 21.84 -10.48
N GLY A 77 7.82 21.76 -10.67
CA GLY A 77 8.45 21.84 -11.99
C GLY A 77 8.13 20.66 -12.91
N ASP A 78 7.84 19.46 -12.36
CA ASP A 78 7.55 18.26 -13.14
C ASP A 78 6.16 18.32 -13.79
N VAL A 79 5.24 19.04 -13.16
CA VAL A 79 3.84 19.19 -13.61
C VAL A 79 3.48 20.62 -14.03
N GLY A 80 4.46 21.53 -14.05
CA GLY A 80 4.26 22.93 -14.43
C GLY A 80 3.37 23.73 -13.47
N GLY A 81 3.26 23.33 -12.19
CA GLY A 81 2.36 23.98 -11.24
C GLY A 81 2.19 23.25 -9.92
N TYR A 82 1.03 23.45 -9.29
CA TYR A 82 0.71 22.85 -8.00
C TYR A 82 0.42 21.35 -8.13
N TYR A 83 1.00 20.54 -7.22
CA TYR A 83 0.77 19.09 -7.16
C TYR A 83 0.26 18.71 -5.76
N ALA A 84 -0.96 18.17 -5.70
CA ALA A 84 -1.62 17.79 -4.44
C ALA A 84 -1.77 16.26 -4.26
N ALA A 85 -1.37 15.49 -5.28
CA ALA A 85 -1.47 14.04 -5.35
C ALA A 85 -0.26 13.37 -4.67
N PRO A 86 -0.36 12.06 -4.34
CA PRO A 86 0.75 11.33 -3.74
C PRO A 86 1.95 11.25 -4.70
N PRO A 87 3.18 11.04 -4.18
CA PRO A 87 4.34 10.79 -5.03
C PRO A 87 4.13 9.50 -5.85
N GLY A 88 4.93 9.33 -6.90
CA GLY A 88 5.03 8.05 -7.58
C GLY A 88 5.67 6.98 -6.67
N GLU A 89 5.71 5.75 -7.15
CA GLU A 89 6.23 4.61 -6.41
C GLU A 89 7.29 3.87 -7.24
N SER A 90 8.36 3.43 -6.57
CA SER A 90 9.43 2.61 -7.15
C SER A 90 9.58 1.34 -6.33
N VAL A 91 9.57 0.19 -7.02
CA VAL A 91 9.76 -1.11 -6.38
C VAL A 91 10.99 -1.79 -6.96
N ASN A 92 11.97 -2.06 -6.11
CA ASN A 92 13.07 -2.95 -6.39
C ASN A 92 12.72 -4.38 -5.93
N GLY A 93 12.25 -5.20 -6.89
CA GLY A 93 11.87 -6.58 -6.62
C GLY A 93 12.99 -7.49 -6.11
N SER A 94 14.27 -7.11 -6.21
CA SER A 94 15.37 -7.91 -5.62
C SER A 94 15.50 -7.73 -4.10
N LEU A 95 14.95 -6.65 -3.54
CA LEU A 95 14.99 -6.33 -2.12
C LEU A 95 13.62 -6.50 -1.44
N TYR A 96 12.54 -6.57 -2.23
CA TYR A 96 11.18 -6.70 -1.71
C TYR A 96 10.99 -8.05 -0.99
N PRO A 97 10.35 -8.08 0.20
CA PRO A 97 10.17 -9.31 0.98
C PRO A 97 9.02 -10.15 0.42
N TRP A 98 9.19 -10.74 -0.76
CA TRP A 98 8.13 -11.53 -1.40
C TRP A 98 7.65 -12.68 -0.51
N GLY A 99 6.33 -12.82 -0.37
CA GLY A 99 5.71 -13.86 0.45
C GLY A 99 5.64 -13.58 1.95
N TRP A 100 6.00 -12.37 2.41
CA TRP A 100 5.99 -12.01 3.84
C TRP A 100 4.66 -12.20 4.58
N GLU A 101 3.54 -12.22 3.85
CA GLU A 101 2.19 -12.45 4.40
C GLU A 101 1.87 -13.94 4.63
N GLN A 102 2.75 -14.84 4.17
CA GLN A 102 2.53 -16.29 4.24
C GLN A 102 2.98 -16.88 5.57
N ALA A 103 2.30 -17.95 6.00
CA ALA A 103 2.56 -18.60 7.27
C ALA A 103 3.91 -19.32 7.35
N ASP A 104 4.56 -19.61 6.23
CA ASP A 104 5.85 -20.27 6.13
C ASP A 104 7.01 -19.29 5.85
N TYR A 105 6.73 -17.98 5.83
CA TYR A 105 7.75 -16.97 5.66
C TYR A 105 8.73 -16.95 6.85
N ASP A 106 10.01 -16.82 6.54
CA ASP A 106 11.09 -16.67 7.53
C ASP A 106 11.26 -15.18 7.90
N ASP A 107 10.77 -14.84 9.10
CA ASP A 107 10.85 -13.50 9.68
C ASP A 107 11.95 -13.37 10.75
N GLU A 108 12.92 -14.29 10.83
CA GLU A 108 13.97 -14.28 11.86
C GLU A 108 14.79 -12.98 11.85
N ARG A 109 14.92 -12.34 10.68
CA ARG A 109 15.66 -11.08 10.50
C ARG A 109 14.82 -9.83 10.80
N TRP A 110 13.53 -9.98 11.09
CA TRP A 110 12.66 -8.86 11.40
C TRP A 110 12.84 -8.45 12.86
N SER A 111 12.88 -7.13 13.07
CA SER A 111 12.95 -6.57 14.42
C SER A 111 11.60 -6.69 15.09
N ASN A 112 11.59 -6.81 16.41
CA ASN A 112 10.36 -6.65 17.18
C ASN A 112 9.84 -5.21 17.07
N ALA A 113 8.53 -5.04 17.12
CA ALA A 113 7.88 -3.75 17.16
C ALA A 113 8.29 -3.01 18.44
N ALA A 114 8.64 -1.73 18.30
CA ALA A 114 8.93 -0.89 19.45
C ALA A 114 7.62 -0.37 20.05
N THR A 115 7.38 -0.66 21.33
CA THR A 115 6.38 0.06 22.11
C THR A 115 7.02 1.36 22.60
N VAL A 116 6.50 2.52 22.20
CA VAL A 116 6.97 3.80 22.74
C VAL A 116 6.48 3.92 24.18
N THR A 117 7.40 3.87 25.15
CA THR A 117 7.09 3.95 26.59
C THR A 117 7.61 5.24 27.22
N GLY A 118 7.04 5.66 28.35
CA GLY A 118 7.49 6.82 29.13
C GLY A 118 6.82 8.15 28.73
N TRP A 119 7.41 9.29 29.09
CA TRP A 119 6.86 10.63 28.82
C TRP A 119 6.69 10.95 27.33
N ASN A 120 7.43 10.23 26.47
CA ASN A 120 7.35 10.33 25.02
C ASN A 120 6.40 9.30 24.40
N ALA A 121 5.73 8.47 25.22
CA ALA A 121 4.74 7.52 24.73
C ALA A 121 3.59 8.30 24.08
N GLU A 122 3.40 8.10 22.78
CA GLU A 122 2.24 8.62 22.09
C GLU A 122 0.99 7.89 22.58
N ILE A 123 0.10 8.62 23.23
CA ILE A 123 -1.12 8.05 23.81
C ILE A 123 -2.17 7.93 22.71
N THR A 124 -2.53 6.69 22.36
CA THR A 124 -3.72 6.41 21.56
C THR A 124 -4.92 6.22 22.48
N ARG A 125 -6.02 6.91 22.20
CA ARG A 125 -7.26 6.83 22.99
C ARG A 125 -8.49 7.15 22.17
N LEU A 126 -9.64 6.66 22.62
CA LEU A 126 -10.92 7.11 22.12
C LEU A 126 -11.08 8.61 22.39
N ARG A 127 -11.58 9.34 21.40
CA ARG A 127 -11.88 10.77 21.56
C ARG A 127 -12.80 11.00 22.77
N GLY A 128 -12.45 11.98 23.59
CA GLY A 128 -13.29 12.41 24.71
C GLY A 128 -13.24 11.50 25.93
N SER A 129 -12.39 10.47 25.94
CA SER A 129 -12.24 9.58 27.10
C SER A 129 -11.38 10.17 28.22
N HIS A 130 -10.62 11.24 27.95
CA HIS A 130 -9.76 11.88 28.94
C HIS A 130 -10.52 12.92 29.77
N GLN A 131 -10.42 12.82 31.10
CA GLN A 131 -11.16 13.66 32.05
C GLN A 131 -10.84 15.16 31.93
N THR A 132 -9.64 15.51 31.47
CA THR A 132 -9.19 16.92 31.34
C THR A 132 -9.21 17.45 29.90
N GLY A 133 -9.70 16.67 28.92
CA GLY A 133 -9.83 17.13 27.53
C GLY A 133 -8.51 17.30 26.77
N GLU A 134 -7.48 16.52 27.09
CA GLU A 134 -6.21 16.54 26.36
C GLU A 134 -6.39 16.37 24.85
N ALA A 135 -5.59 17.09 24.04
CA ALA A 135 -5.74 17.15 22.59
C ALA A 135 -4.54 16.59 21.79
N TRP A 136 -3.52 16.07 22.47
CA TRP A 136 -2.29 15.51 21.88
C TRP A 136 -2.39 14.00 21.65
N GLY A 137 -1.59 13.49 20.70
CA GLY A 137 -1.55 12.08 20.29
C GLY A 137 -2.67 11.66 19.32
N TRP A 138 -2.92 10.36 19.25
CA TRP A 138 -3.91 9.76 18.36
C TRP A 138 -5.29 9.66 19.01
N HIS A 139 -6.25 10.45 18.51
CA HIS A 139 -7.62 10.48 19.02
C HIS A 139 -8.56 9.74 18.09
N LEU A 140 -8.80 8.49 18.45
CA LEU A 140 -9.57 7.52 17.69
C LEU A 140 -11.05 7.90 17.62
N VAL A 141 -11.61 7.84 16.42
CA VAL A 141 -13.05 7.88 16.17
C VAL A 141 -13.39 6.88 15.08
N PRO A 142 -14.61 6.31 15.07
CA PRO A 142 -15.04 5.46 13.96
C PRO A 142 -14.92 6.19 12.63
N ARG A 143 -14.66 5.44 11.54
CA ARG A 143 -14.85 5.93 10.17
C ARG A 143 -16.26 6.56 9.99
N SER A 144 -16.36 7.62 9.18
CA SER A 144 -17.66 8.27 8.88
C SER A 144 -18.17 8.06 7.46
N ILE A 145 -17.39 7.38 6.63
CA ILE A 145 -17.74 7.06 5.23
C ILE A 145 -17.52 5.55 5.02
N PRO A 146 -18.21 4.90 4.07
CA PRO A 146 -17.98 3.49 3.74
C PRO A 146 -16.54 3.18 3.30
N PRO A 147 -16.11 1.90 3.35
CA PRO A 147 -14.83 1.45 2.77
C PRO A 147 -14.63 1.94 1.35
N MET A 148 -13.38 2.15 0.96
CA MET A 148 -13.04 2.39 -0.43
C MET A 148 -13.39 1.13 -1.23
N GLU A 149 -14.11 1.31 -2.33
CA GLU A 149 -14.41 0.21 -3.23
C GLU A 149 -13.27 0.05 -4.23
N GLU A 150 -12.78 -1.18 -4.38
CA GLU A 150 -11.83 -1.55 -5.41
C GLU A 150 -12.45 -2.61 -6.32
N ARG A 151 -12.29 -2.43 -7.63
CA ARG A 151 -12.66 -3.44 -8.62
C ARG A 151 -11.62 -3.48 -9.72
N ILE A 152 -11.37 -4.67 -10.23
CA ILE A 152 -10.51 -4.84 -11.40
C ILE A 152 -11.18 -4.19 -12.61
N VAL A 153 -10.42 -3.33 -13.29
CA VAL A 153 -10.80 -2.74 -14.56
C VAL A 153 -9.70 -3.04 -15.58
N ARG A 154 -10.09 -3.45 -16.79
CA ARG A 154 -9.16 -3.76 -17.88
C ARG A 154 -9.11 -2.60 -18.87
N TYR A 155 -7.92 -2.34 -19.41
CA TYR A 155 -7.72 -1.39 -20.51
C TYR A 155 -8.55 -1.80 -21.72
N ALA A 156 -9.12 -0.81 -22.41
CA ALA A 156 -9.97 -1.04 -23.57
C ALA A 156 -9.15 -1.28 -24.85
N HIS A 157 -8.01 -0.58 -25.00
CA HIS A 157 -7.26 -0.59 -26.24
C HIS A 157 -5.75 -0.47 -26.05
N VAL A 158 -4.99 -1.07 -26.97
CA VAL A 158 -3.59 -0.68 -27.25
C VAL A 158 -3.61 0.34 -28.38
N ARG A 159 -3.25 1.60 -28.10
CA ARG A 159 -3.16 2.67 -29.12
C ARG A 159 -1.82 2.68 -29.85
N ARG A 160 -0.77 2.19 -29.22
CA ARG A 160 0.58 2.10 -29.79
C ARG A 160 1.33 0.96 -29.16
N ALA A 161 2.09 0.22 -29.97
CA ALA A 161 3.03 -0.79 -29.50
C ALA A 161 4.33 -0.69 -30.30
N SER A 162 5.46 -0.86 -29.63
CA SER A 162 6.77 -1.02 -30.27
C SER A 162 7.58 -2.09 -29.53
N GLY A 163 8.38 -2.86 -30.29
CA GLY A 163 9.20 -3.96 -29.74
C GLY A 163 8.42 -5.20 -29.29
N VAL A 164 7.08 -5.17 -29.36
CA VAL A 164 6.19 -6.28 -29.01
C VAL A 164 4.86 -6.14 -29.76
N ALA A 165 4.13 -7.24 -29.93
CA ALA A 165 2.78 -7.27 -30.50
C ALA A 165 1.81 -7.87 -29.46
N PRO A 166 1.14 -7.04 -28.64
CA PRO A 166 0.14 -7.53 -27.70
C PRO A 166 -1.11 -8.01 -28.42
N ASP A 167 -1.71 -9.09 -27.94
CA ASP A 167 -3.01 -9.56 -28.37
C ASP A 167 -4.12 -9.14 -27.39
N ASP A 168 -5.37 -9.39 -27.76
CA ASP A 168 -6.53 -9.14 -26.88
C ASP A 168 -6.49 -10.01 -25.61
N GLY A 169 -5.77 -11.14 -25.65
CA GLY A 169 -5.58 -12.01 -24.51
C GLY A 169 -4.82 -11.29 -23.39
N PHE A 170 -3.75 -10.56 -23.72
CA PHE A 170 -2.99 -9.76 -22.77
C PHE A 170 -3.85 -8.67 -22.13
N LEU A 171 -4.59 -7.89 -22.94
CA LEU A 171 -5.46 -6.82 -22.43
C LEU A 171 -6.54 -7.34 -21.48
N LEU A 172 -7.12 -8.50 -21.81
CA LEU A 172 -8.15 -9.15 -21.00
C LEU A 172 -7.58 -9.95 -19.81
N GLY A 173 -6.25 -10.02 -19.68
CA GLY A 173 -5.55 -10.78 -18.62
C GLY A 173 -5.74 -12.29 -18.74
N ARG A 174 -5.86 -12.80 -19.96
CA ARG A 174 -6.02 -14.22 -20.30
C ARG A 174 -4.71 -14.88 -20.73
N THR A 175 -3.76 -14.09 -21.25
CA THR A 175 -2.46 -14.55 -21.73
C THR A 175 -1.36 -13.58 -21.30
N ASP A 176 -0.14 -14.09 -21.22
CA ASP A 176 1.03 -13.30 -20.89
C ASP A 176 1.61 -12.61 -22.13
N LEU A 177 2.05 -11.36 -21.97
CA LEU A 177 2.86 -10.67 -22.97
C LEU A 177 4.34 -10.92 -22.70
N THR A 178 4.98 -11.74 -23.53
CA THR A 178 6.41 -12.05 -23.37
C THR A 178 7.29 -11.00 -24.05
N ILE A 179 8.19 -10.38 -23.29
CA ILE A 179 9.21 -9.47 -23.82
C ILE A 179 10.53 -10.24 -24.01
N PRO A 180 11.12 -10.27 -25.21
CA PRO A 180 12.37 -11.01 -25.45
C PRO A 180 13.54 -10.50 -24.60
N PRO A 181 14.50 -11.36 -24.23
CA PRO A 181 15.72 -10.92 -23.54
C PRO A 181 16.48 -9.84 -24.33
N ASN A 182 17.13 -8.91 -23.63
CA ASN A 182 17.94 -7.83 -24.21
C ASN A 182 17.17 -6.95 -25.21
N SER A 183 15.87 -6.80 -25.02
CA SER A 183 15.01 -5.99 -25.87
C SER A 183 14.32 -4.88 -25.06
N ARG A 184 13.64 -3.99 -25.78
CA ARG A 184 12.81 -2.93 -25.20
C ARG A 184 11.46 -2.96 -25.89
N ALA A 185 10.40 -2.92 -25.09
CA ALA A 185 9.04 -2.73 -25.56
C ALA A 185 8.44 -1.44 -24.98
N SER A 186 7.49 -0.85 -25.70
CA SER A 186 6.67 0.27 -25.23
C SER A 186 5.23 0.07 -25.68
N LEU A 187 4.30 0.31 -24.75
CA LEU A 187 2.86 0.20 -24.98
C LEU A 187 2.18 1.50 -24.55
N LEU A 188 1.26 1.98 -25.37
CA LEU A 188 0.30 3.01 -24.99
C LEU A 188 -1.07 2.36 -24.82
N LEU A 189 -1.52 2.26 -23.57
CA LEU A 189 -2.80 1.68 -23.19
C LEU A 189 -3.84 2.78 -22.97
N ASP A 190 -5.06 2.56 -23.45
CA ASP A 190 -6.15 3.52 -23.36
C ASP A 190 -7.39 2.86 -22.71
N GLN A 191 -7.86 3.50 -21.64
CA GLN A 191 -9.05 3.10 -20.88
C GLN A 191 -10.36 3.62 -21.49
N SER A 192 -10.28 4.48 -22.51
CA SER A 192 -11.41 5.16 -23.17
C SER A 192 -12.18 6.17 -22.31
N HIS A 193 -11.90 6.25 -21.01
CA HIS A 193 -12.48 7.22 -20.09
C HIS A 193 -11.52 7.53 -18.96
N LEU A 194 -11.65 8.72 -18.38
CA LEU A 194 -10.95 9.11 -17.17
C LEU A 194 -11.39 8.20 -16.01
N THR A 195 -10.41 7.66 -15.28
CA THR A 195 -10.65 6.82 -14.11
C THR A 195 -9.62 7.13 -13.02
N ASN A 196 -9.96 6.81 -11.78
CA ASN A 196 -9.04 6.85 -10.65
C ASN A 196 -8.74 5.40 -10.24
N ALA A 197 -7.57 4.91 -10.64
CA ALA A 197 -7.13 3.54 -10.39
C ALA A 197 -5.60 3.48 -10.43
N TYR A 198 -5.06 2.43 -9.82
CA TYR A 198 -3.64 2.08 -9.91
C TYR A 198 -3.46 0.95 -10.93
N ALA A 199 -2.43 1.05 -11.76
CA ALA A 199 -2.12 -0.04 -12.68
C ALA A 199 -1.54 -1.23 -11.91
N VAL A 200 -2.14 -2.41 -12.11
CA VAL A 200 -1.63 -3.66 -11.53
C VAL A 200 -0.82 -4.39 -12.59
N LEU A 201 0.41 -4.75 -12.24
CA LEU A 201 1.30 -5.51 -13.09
C LEU A 201 1.69 -6.81 -12.39
N SER A 202 1.47 -7.94 -13.06
CA SER A 202 2.07 -9.23 -12.69
C SER A 202 3.22 -9.50 -13.64
N VAL A 203 4.39 -9.78 -13.08
CA VAL A 203 5.62 -10.06 -13.85
C VAL A 203 6.25 -11.34 -13.37
N SER A 204 6.92 -12.03 -14.29
CA SER A 204 7.77 -13.18 -13.97
C SER A 204 9.02 -13.15 -14.84
N GLY A 205 10.13 -13.69 -14.32
CA GLY A 205 11.43 -13.67 -15.00
C GLY A 205 12.02 -12.26 -15.14
N GLY A 206 12.93 -12.10 -16.11
CA GLY A 206 13.46 -10.78 -16.47
C GLY A 206 14.29 -10.07 -15.39
N ALA A 207 14.96 -10.82 -14.51
CA ALA A 207 15.82 -10.24 -13.46
C ALA A 207 16.76 -9.16 -14.02
N GLY A 208 16.80 -8.00 -13.36
CA GLY A 208 17.55 -6.82 -13.82
C GLY A 208 16.83 -5.95 -14.86
N SER A 209 15.63 -6.33 -15.31
CA SER A 209 14.80 -5.49 -16.17
C SER A 209 14.15 -4.35 -15.39
N LYS A 210 13.80 -3.28 -16.10
CA LYS A 210 13.06 -2.14 -15.55
C LYS A 210 11.75 -1.96 -16.30
N VAL A 211 10.64 -1.85 -15.56
CA VAL A 211 9.35 -1.43 -16.09
C VAL A 211 9.08 -0.02 -15.57
N THR A 212 8.67 0.87 -16.46
CA THR A 212 8.24 2.23 -16.10
C THR A 212 6.79 2.39 -16.51
N LEU A 213 5.94 2.79 -15.58
CA LEU A 213 4.54 3.13 -15.82
C LEU A 213 4.38 4.65 -15.77
N THR A 214 3.75 5.22 -16.78
CA THR A 214 3.46 6.66 -16.86
C THR A 214 1.97 6.85 -17.12
N TYR A 215 1.39 7.85 -16.47
CA TYR A 215 -0.04 8.13 -16.53
C TYR A 215 -0.27 9.48 -17.21
N ALA A 216 -1.32 9.58 -18.02
CA ALA A 216 -1.74 10.82 -18.65
C ALA A 216 -3.28 10.81 -18.77
N GLU A 217 -3.91 11.96 -18.52
CA GLU A 217 -5.36 12.12 -18.70
C GLU A 217 -5.73 12.36 -20.17
N ALA A 218 -4.79 12.89 -20.96
CA ALA A 218 -4.94 13.17 -22.39
C ALA A 218 -3.58 13.13 -23.13
N LEU A 219 -3.61 12.93 -24.45
CA LEU A 219 -2.45 12.86 -25.35
C LEU A 219 -2.69 13.66 -26.64
#